data_AF-A0AA39FMQ3-F1
#
_entry.id   AF-A0AA39FMQ3-F1
#
_cell.length_a   1.000
_cell.length_b   1.000
_cell.length_c   1.000
_cell.angle_alpha   90.00
_cell.angle_beta   90.00
_cell.angle_gamma   90.00
#
_symmetry.space_group_name_H-M   'P 1'
#
loop_
_entity.id
_entity.type
_entity.pdbx_description
1 polymer ?
#
loop_
_entity_poly.entity_id
_entity_poly.type
_entity_poly.pdbx_seq_one_letter_code
_entity_poly.pdbx_strand_id
1 'polypeptide(L)' 'MWWHVLPSGIIIGVCVAIPNFTAWWWNKAFYGNHFRRKLESAFERQMFTRDGRITGAAWIIKGLESVPDE' A
#
# COMPACT_ATOMS: atom_id res chain seq x y z
N MET A 1 -17.39 39.16 -4.30
CA MET A 1 -16.65 38.77 -3.09
C MET A 1 -15.81 37.54 -3.41
N TRP A 2 -14.48 37.65 -3.45
CA TRP A 2 -13.60 36.55 -3.91
C TRP A 2 -13.64 35.32 -2.99
N TRP A 3 -13.98 35.50 -1.72
CA TRP A 3 -14.07 34.43 -0.73
C TRP A 3 -15.20 33.40 -0.97
N HIS A 4 -16.16 33.69 -1.84
CA HIS A 4 -17.24 32.75 -2.16
C HIS A 4 -16.75 31.52 -2.94
N VAL A 5 -15.52 31.53 -3.47
CA VAL A 5 -14.89 30.37 -4.09
C VAL A 5 -14.27 29.41 -3.07
N LEU A 6 -14.05 29.84 -1.82
CA LEU A 6 -13.38 29.04 -0.81
C LEU A 6 -14.18 27.77 -0.44
N PRO A 7 -15.52 27.81 -0.24
CA PRO A 7 -16.28 26.60 0.08
C PRO A 7 -16.16 25.52 -1.00
N SER A 8 -16.26 25.89 -2.29
CA SER A 8 -16.10 24.92 -3.38
C SER A 8 -14.67 24.40 -3.48
N GLY A 9 -13.67 25.26 -3.29
CA GLY A 9 -12.27 24.86 -3.22
C GLY A 9 -11.98 23.87 -2.08
N ILE A 10 -12.58 24.08 -0.90
CA ILE A 10 -12.44 23.18 0.25
C ILE A 10 -13.09 21.82 -0.05
N ILE A 11 -14.31 21.80 -0.60
CA ILE A 11 -14.98 20.54 -0.95
C ILE A 11 -14.13 19.74 -1.93
N ILE A 12 -13.59 20.38 -2.97
CA ILE A 12 -12.70 19.72 -3.94
C ILE A 12 -11.44 19.20 -3.25
N GLY A 13 -10.79 20.03 -2.43
CA GLY A 13 -9.57 19.65 -1.71
C GLY A 13 -9.78 18.45 -0.78
N VAL A 14 -10.89 18.43 -0.04
CA VAL A 14 -11.27 17.31 0.84
C VAL A 14 -11.52 16.05 0.01
N CYS A 15 -12.29 16.15 -1.07
CA CYS A 15 -12.57 14.99 -1.94
C CYS A 15 -11.30 14.40 -2.56
N VAL A 16 -10.29 15.20 -2.89
CA VAL A 16 -8.99 14.73 -3.41
C VAL A 16 -8.10 14.15 -2.30
N ALA A 17 -8.15 14.73 -1.10
CA ALA A 17 -7.35 14.27 0.03
C ALA A 17 -7.84 12.93 0.61
N ILE A 18 -9.16 12.71 0.63
CA ILE A 18 -9.78 11.51 1.24
C ILE A 18 -9.17 10.22 0.69
N PRO A 19 -9.14 9.94 -0.64
CA PRO A 19 -8.59 8.68 -1.16
C PRO A 19 -7.14 8.43 -0.77
N ASN A 20 -6.32 9.49 -0.73
CA ASN A 20 -4.91 9.38 -0.37
C ASN A 20 -4.74 9.02 1.11
N PHE A 21 -5.53 9.67 1.98
CA PHE A 21 -5.50 9.39 3.40
C PHE A 21 -6.08 8.00 3.74
N THR A 22 -7.19 7.61 3.11
CA THR A 22 -7.86 6.33 3.38
C THR A 22 -7.09 5.13 2.81
N ALA A 23 -6.33 5.30 1.72
CA ALA A 23 -5.52 4.23 1.14
C ALA A 23 -4.54 3.61 2.15
N TRP A 24 -3.96 4.41 3.04
CA TRP A 24 -3.04 3.94 4.09
C TRP A 24 -3.71 2.98 5.08
N TRP A 25 -4.96 3.25 5.43
CA TRP A 25 -5.76 2.41 6.32
C TRP A 25 -6.30 1.17 5.60
N TRP A 26 -6.78 1.33 4.37
CA TRP A 26 -7.24 0.21 3.55
C TRP A 26 -6.13 -0.79 3.26
N ASN A 27 -4.91 -0.32 2.94
CA ASN A 27 -3.78 -1.23 2.73
C ASN A 27 -3.52 -2.11 3.96
N LYS A 28 -3.57 -1.54 5.17
CA LYS A 28 -3.43 -2.32 6.40
C LYS A 28 -4.58 -3.30 6.60
N ALA A 29 -5.81 -2.89 6.32
CA ALA A 29 -6.97 -3.76 6.48
C ALA A 29 -6.92 -4.99 5.55
N PHE A 30 -6.47 -4.84 4.32
CA PHE A 30 -6.43 -5.93 3.33
C PHE A 30 -5.12 -6.72 3.30
N TYR A 31 -3.97 -6.05 3.48
CA TYR A 31 -2.64 -6.67 3.33
C TYR A 31 -1.88 -6.82 4.65
N GLY A 32 -2.43 -6.34 5.77
CA GLY A 32 -1.73 -6.31 7.05
C GLY A 32 -0.58 -5.30 7.13
N ASN A 33 -0.31 -4.57 6.04
CA ASN A 33 0.75 -3.57 5.95
C ASN A 33 0.21 -2.28 5.34
N HIS A 34 0.60 -1.14 5.92
CA HIS A 34 0.18 0.19 5.48
C HIS A 34 0.73 0.56 4.09
N PHE A 35 1.93 0.07 3.76
CA PHE A 35 2.62 0.42 2.54
C PHE A 35 2.67 -0.75 1.58
N ARG A 36 2.45 -0.48 0.30
CA ARG A 36 2.61 -1.45 -0.78
C ARG A 36 4.06 -1.47 -1.23
N ARG A 37 4.54 -2.65 -1.64
CA ARG A 37 5.88 -2.81 -2.18
C ARG A 37 6.00 -2.14 -3.55
N LYS A 38 7.17 -1.53 -3.79
CA LYS A 38 7.57 -0.98 -5.09
C LYS A 38 7.79 -2.10 -6.12
N LEU A 39 7.33 -1.89 -7.36
CA LEU A 39 7.36 -2.88 -8.45
C LEU A 39 7.78 -2.26 -9.80
N GLU A 40 8.67 -1.28 -9.78
CA GLU A 40 9.07 -0.56 -10.99
C GLU A 40 10.05 -1.38 -11.83
N SER A 41 11.01 -2.06 -11.18
CA SER A 41 12.02 -2.87 -11.87
C SER A 41 11.57 -4.31 -12.12
N ALA A 42 12.18 -4.96 -13.11
CA ALA A 42 11.96 -6.38 -13.38
C ALA A 42 12.34 -7.26 -12.18
N PHE A 43 13.44 -6.93 -11.50
CA PHE A 43 13.88 -7.62 -10.30
C PHE A 43 12.86 -7.53 -9.17
N GLU A 44 12.33 -6.34 -8.87
CA GLU A 44 11.29 -6.16 -7.84
C GLU A 44 10.04 -7.00 -8.13
N ARG A 45 9.61 -7.07 -9.40
CA ARG A 45 8.46 -7.89 -9.81
C ARG A 45 8.74 -9.38 -9.67
N GLN A 46 9.95 -9.83 -10.03
CA GLN A 46 10.36 -11.22 -9.86
C GLN A 46 10.40 -11.59 -8.37
N MET A 47 10.94 -10.73 -7.52
CA MET A 47 10.98 -10.95 -6.06
C MET A 47 9.58 -10.96 -5.45
N PHE A 48 8.68 -10.05 -5.87
CA PHE A 48 7.28 -10.07 -5.43
C PHE A 48 6.58 -11.39 -5.80
N THR A 49 6.84 -11.89 -7.01
CA THR A 49 6.28 -13.17 -7.47
C THR A 49 6.88 -14.36 -6.70
N ARG A 50 8.19 -14.34 -6.42
CA ARG A 50 8.87 -15.33 -5.56
C ARG A 50 8.21 -15.38 -4.19
N ASP A 51 8.02 -14.23 -3.56
CA ASP A 51 7.46 -14.16 -2.20
C ASP A 51 6.02 -14.73 -2.19
N GLY A 52 5.20 -14.37 -3.19
CA GLY A 52 3.88 -14.99 -3.37
C GLY A 52 3.90 -16.51 -3.56
N ARG A 53 4.94 -17.07 -4.21
CA ARG A 53 5.09 -18.54 -4.37
C ARG A 53 5.53 -19.25 -3.09
N ILE A 54 6.35 -18.60 -2.26
CA ILE A 54 6.86 -19.19 -1.01
C ILE A 54 5.78 -19.14 0.08
N THR A 55 5.03 -18.04 0.17
CA THR A 55 4.13 -17.78 1.31
C THR A 55 2.64 -17.79 0.96
N GLY A 56 2.30 -17.89 -0.31
CA GLY A 56 0.94 -17.74 -0.83
C GLY A 56 0.52 -16.29 -1.06
N ALA A 57 1.17 -15.32 -0.41
CA ALA A 57 0.89 -13.90 -0.60
C ALA A 57 2.13 -13.01 -0.31
N ALA A 58 2.46 -12.13 -1.25
CA ALA A 58 3.71 -11.36 -1.24
C ALA A 58 3.86 -10.33 -0.09
N TRP A 59 2.81 -10.09 0.71
CA TRP A 59 2.86 -9.23 1.89
C TRP A 59 3.07 -10.01 3.20
N ILE A 60 3.03 -11.34 3.16
CA ILE A 60 3.39 -12.20 4.30
C ILE A 60 4.90 -12.42 4.26
N ILE A 61 5.62 -11.81 5.20
CA ILE A 61 7.08 -11.91 5.29
C ILE A 61 7.44 -13.18 6.07
N LYS A 62 8.40 -13.95 5.54
CA LYS A 62 9.01 -15.10 6.22
C LYS A 62 10.45 -14.74 6.54
N GLY A 63 10.79 -14.73 7.82
CA GLY A 63 12.15 -14.57 8.31
C GLY A 63 12.85 -15.92 8.49
N LEU A 64 13.90 -15.90 9.31
CA LEU A 64 14.72 -17.08 9.59
C LEU A 64 13.95 -18.17 10.32
N GLU A 65 12.86 -17.81 11.02
CA GLU A 65 11.95 -18.76 11.68
C GLU A 65 11.25 -19.74 10.73
N SER A 66 11.33 -19.50 9.42
CA SER A 66 10.77 -20.37 8.38
C SER A 66 11.76 -21.38 7.81
N VAL A 67 13.04 -21.26 8.17
CA VAL A 67 14.11 -22.14 7.72
C VAL A 67 14.29 -23.24 8.77
N PRO A 68 14.35 -24.53 8.37
CA PRO A 68 14.69 -25.61 9.29
C PRO A 68 16.08 -25.41 9.91
N ASP A 69 16.25 -25.79 11.17
CA ASP A 69 17.54 -25.72 11.88
C ASP A 69 18.54 -26.82 11.45
N GLU A 70 18.08 -27.78 10.64
CA GLU A 70 18.86 -28.91 10.12
C GLU A 70 19.40 -28.66 8.70
#